data_AF-A0A377TDV0-F1
#
_entry.id   AF-A0A377TDV0-F1
#
_cell.length_a   1.000
_cell.length_b   1.000
_cell.length_c   1.000
_cell.angle_alpha   90.00
_cell.angle_beta   90.00
_cell.angle_gamma   90.00
#
_symmetry.space_group_name_H-M   'P 1'
#
loop_
_entity.id
_entity.type
_entity.pdbx_description
1 polymer ?
#
loop_
_entity_poly.entity_id
_entity_poly.type
_entity_poly.pdbx_seq_one_letter_code
_entity_poly.pdbx_strand_id
1 'polypeptide(L)'
;MNLLGFALAILPVALSPGASFTLAMNNAVQQGMRGTGRIILGTLLGIYTHALLAGLGITRLIAAYPALMNAIKIIGTAYLIYLAIRLIRSGLNAQDLAFTSGNRSTGIKEAYLANVLNIKAIMLYLTVVPPSQAVAQARGVI
;
A
#
# COMPACT_ATOMS: atom_id res chain seq x y z
N MET A 1 -6.35 15.42 17.68
CA MET A 1 -6.58 14.20 16.88
C MET A 1 -7.20 13.16 17.78
N ASN A 2 -8.36 12.58 17.42
CA ASN A 2 -8.97 11.50 18.19
C ASN A 2 -8.19 10.20 17.91
N LEU A 3 -7.33 9.78 18.84
CA LEU A 3 -6.50 8.57 18.68
C LEU A 3 -7.36 7.33 18.41
N LEU A 4 -8.54 7.23 19.04
CA LEU A 4 -9.46 6.12 18.85
C LEU A 4 -10.01 6.09 17.42
N GLY A 5 -10.42 7.25 16.89
CA GLY A 5 -10.88 7.38 15.51
C GLY A 5 -9.78 7.04 14.49
N PHE A 6 -8.54 7.47 14.75
CA PHE A 6 -7.38 7.12 13.94
C PHE A 6 -7.07 5.62 13.99
N ALA A 7 -7.08 5.02 15.18
CA ALA A 7 -6.85 3.58 15.37
C ALA A 7 -7.90 2.74 14.62
N LEU A 8 -9.18 3.10 14.72
CA LEU A 8 -10.26 2.43 13.99
C LEU A 8 -10.10 2.57 12.47
N ALA A 9 -9.66 3.73 11.97
CA ALA A 9 -9.42 3.94 10.55
C ALA A 9 -8.20 3.18 10.02
N ILE A 10 -7.13 3.06 10.80
CA ILE A 10 -5.90 2.37 10.38
C ILE A 10 -6.02 0.84 10.49
N LEU A 11 -6.86 0.31 11.38
CA LEU A 11 -6.97 -1.13 11.65
C LEU A 11 -7.21 -2.00 10.39
N PRO A 12 -8.18 -1.69 9.50
CA PRO A 12 -8.38 -2.45 8.26
C PRO A 12 -7.15 -2.43 7.34
N VAL A 13 -6.43 -1.31 7.34
CA VAL A 13 -5.18 -1.13 6.59
C VAL A 13 -4.05 -1.90 7.27
N ALA A 14 -3.96 -1.95 8.59
CA ALA A 14 -2.91 -2.68 9.29
C ALA A 14 -3.11 -4.21 9.19
N LEU A 15 -4.35 -4.68 9.28
CA LEU A 15 -4.68 -6.11 9.33
C LEU A 15 -4.72 -6.80 7.97
N SER A 16 -4.92 -6.06 6.88
CA SER A 16 -4.88 -6.65 5.54
C SER A 16 -3.42 -6.98 5.14
N PRO A 17 -3.05 -8.23 4.84
CA PRO A 17 -1.74 -8.55 4.30
C PRO A 17 -1.66 -7.98 2.87
N GLY A 18 -0.72 -7.06 2.67
CA GLY A 18 -0.45 -6.45 1.37
C GLY A 18 0.45 -7.33 0.50
N ALA A 19 0.63 -6.96 -0.78
CA ALA A 19 1.49 -7.69 -1.72
C ALA A 19 2.89 -7.98 -1.16
N SER A 20 3.54 -6.99 -0.54
CA SER A 20 4.85 -7.16 0.09
C SER A 20 4.85 -8.14 1.26
N PHE A 21 3.79 -8.18 2.08
CA PHE A 21 3.69 -9.12 3.21
C PHE A 21 3.49 -10.54 2.70
N THR A 22 2.59 -10.74 1.74
CA THR A 22 2.34 -12.06 1.14
C THR A 22 3.59 -12.59 0.42
N LEU A 23 4.30 -11.74 -0.32
CA LEU A 23 5.57 -12.11 -0.96
C LEU A 23 6.63 -12.47 0.06
N ALA A 24 6.78 -11.69 1.13
CA ALA A 24 7.75 -11.97 2.19
C ALA A 24 7.42 -13.27 2.94
N MET A 25 6.13 -13.54 3.22
CA MET A 25 5.67 -14.77 3.86
C MET A 25 5.94 -15.99 2.97
N ASN A 26 5.57 -15.93 1.69
CA ASN A 26 5.84 -17.01 0.73
C ASN A 26 7.33 -17.29 0.60
N ASN A 27 8.15 -16.24 0.52
CA ASN A 27 9.60 -16.39 0.38
C ASN A 27 10.24 -16.89 1.68
N ALA A 28 9.74 -16.49 2.85
CA ALA A 28 10.19 -17.00 4.14
C ALA A 28 9.91 -18.50 4.31
N VAL A 29 8.73 -18.96 3.87
CA VAL A 29 8.37 -20.38 3.87
C VAL A 29 9.23 -21.19 2.89
N GLN A 30 9.53 -20.65 1.69
CA GLN A 30 10.25 -21.39 0.64
C GLN A 30 11.78 -21.32 0.74
N GLN A 31 12.34 -20.17 1.12
CA GLN A 31 13.78 -19.86 1.04
C GLN A 31 14.36 -19.43 2.40
N GLY A 32 13.56 -19.47 3.47
CA GLY A 32 13.95 -19.03 4.81
C GLY A 32 14.19 -17.53 4.92
N MET A 33 14.51 -17.07 6.14
CA MET A 33 14.73 -15.65 6.43
C MET A 33 15.83 -15.00 5.57
N ARG A 34 16.84 -15.78 5.14
CA ARG A 34 17.93 -15.29 4.30
C ARG A 34 17.47 -14.95 2.88
N GLY A 35 16.52 -15.70 2.31
CA GLY A 35 15.91 -15.40 1.00
C GLY A 35 15.02 -14.16 1.04
N THR A 36 14.31 -13.96 2.15
CA THR A 36 13.37 -12.84 2.36
C THR A 36 14.03 -11.47 2.31
N GLY A 37 15.35 -11.36 2.56
CA GLY A 37 16.08 -10.09 2.53
C GLY A 37 15.92 -9.32 1.21
N ARG A 38 15.86 -10.03 0.08
CA ARG A 38 15.63 -9.42 -1.24
C ARG A 38 14.24 -8.79 -1.35
N ILE A 39 13.23 -9.44 -0.77
CA ILE A 39 11.85 -8.93 -0.74
C ILE A 39 11.75 -7.69 0.12
N ILE A 40 12.41 -7.69 1.28
CA ILE A 40 12.46 -6.55 2.19
C ILE A 40 13.12 -5.36 1.49
N LEU A 41 14.27 -5.55 0.84
CA LEU A 41 14.97 -4.49 0.13
C LEU A 41 14.12 -3.88 -0.99
N GLY A 42 13.49 -4.71 -1.82
CA GLY A 42 12.60 -4.22 -2.88
C GLY A 42 11.40 -3.46 -2.33
N THR A 43 10.80 -3.98 -1.25
CA THR A 43 9.69 -3.33 -0.55
C THR A 43 10.10 -1.97 0.03
N LEU A 44 11.26 -1.87 0.66
CA LEU A 44 11.80 -0.62 1.20
C LEU A 44 12.03 0.41 0.10
N LEU A 45 12.64 0.01 -1.03
CA LEU A 45 12.81 0.89 -2.17
C LEU A 45 11.46 1.43 -2.67
N GLY A 46 10.42 0.60 -2.73
CA GLY A 46 9.08 1.03 -3.13
C GLY A 46 8.48 2.03 -2.15
N ILE A 47 8.62 1.77 -0.84
CA ILE A 47 8.19 2.67 0.24
C ILE A 47 8.89 4.03 0.11
N TYR A 48 10.21 4.04 -0.11
CA TYR A 48 10.97 5.27 -0.32
C TYR A 48 10.53 6.02 -1.58
N THR A 49 10.23 5.33 -2.68
CA THR A 49 9.67 5.97 -3.87
C THR A 49 8.38 6.71 -3.53
N HIS A 50 7.44 6.09 -2.81
CA HIS A 50 6.21 6.76 -2.40
C HIS A 50 6.47 7.95 -1.47
N ALA A 51 7.39 7.79 -0.50
CA ALA A 51 7.76 8.86 0.42
C ALA A 51 8.38 10.05 -0.33
N LEU A 52 9.22 9.79 -1.34
CA LEU A 52 9.78 10.82 -2.22
C LEU A 52 8.70 11.51 -3.06
N LEU A 53 7.78 10.75 -3.68
CA LEU A 53 6.66 11.34 -4.43
C LEU A 53 5.78 12.23 -3.54
N ALA A 54 5.56 11.81 -2.29
CA ALA A 54 4.83 12.59 -1.29
C ALA A 54 5.62 13.84 -0.85
N GLY A 55 6.92 13.71 -0.61
CA GLY A 55 7.81 14.82 -0.22
C GLY A 55 8.00 15.86 -1.33
N LEU A 56 8.04 15.42 -2.59
CA LEU A 56 8.11 16.28 -3.79
C LEU A 56 6.77 16.98 -4.10
N GLY A 57 5.71 16.70 -3.34
CA GLY A 57 4.42 17.40 -3.48
C GLY A 57 3.54 16.91 -4.62
N ILE A 58 3.83 15.75 -5.23
CA ILE A 58 2.95 15.14 -6.25
C ILE A 58 1.57 14.82 -5.66
N THR A 59 1.54 14.44 -4.38
CA THR A 59 0.32 14.28 -3.60
C THR A 59 -0.50 15.58 -3.49
N ARG A 60 0.16 16.74 -3.43
CA ARG A 60 -0.50 18.07 -3.43
C ARG A 60 -1.06 18.41 -4.80
N LEU A 61 -0.34 18.09 -5.88
CA LEU A 61 -0.83 18.29 -7.24
C LEU A 61 -2.12 17.47 -7.46
N ILE A 62 -2.15 16.22 -7.01
CA ILE A 62 -3.35 15.37 -7.07
C ILE A 62 -4.49 15.96 -6.21
N ALA A 63 -4.17 16.50 -5.03
CA ALA A 63 -5.15 17.15 -4.16
C ALA A 63 -5.73 18.45 -4.74
N ALA A 64 -5.04 19.11 -5.67
CA ALA A 64 -5.54 20.29 -6.39
C ALA A 64 -6.67 19.96 -7.37
N TYR A 65 -6.87 18.68 -7.72
CA TYR A 65 -7.94 18.21 -8.60
C TYR A 65 -8.95 17.35 -7.82
N PRO A 66 -10.03 17.93 -7.28
CA PRO A 66 -11.00 17.22 -6.44
C PRO A 66 -11.62 15.99 -7.11
N ALA A 67 -11.89 16.06 -8.42
CA ALA A 67 -12.43 14.94 -9.19
C ALA A 67 -11.45 13.75 -9.23
N LEU A 68 -10.16 14.00 -9.46
CA LEU A 68 -9.12 12.98 -9.49
C LEU A 68 -8.95 12.34 -8.11
N MET A 69 -8.89 13.16 -7.06
CA MET A 69 -8.79 12.69 -5.67
C MET A 69 -10.01 11.83 -5.28
N ASN A 70 -11.22 12.23 -5.67
CA ASN A 70 -12.43 11.44 -5.39
C ASN A 70 -12.44 10.11 -6.16
N ALA A 71 -12.05 10.11 -7.44
CA ALA A 71 -11.94 8.88 -8.22
C ALA A 71 -10.92 7.91 -7.59
N ILE A 72 -9.73 8.41 -7.23
CA ILE A 72 -8.69 7.68 -6.51
C ILE A 72 -9.26 7.08 -5.22
N LYS A 73 -9.93 7.88 -4.38
CA LYS A 73 -10.53 7.40 -3.12
C LYS A 73 -11.56 6.29 -3.34
N ILE A 74 -12.47 6.44 -4.31
CA ILE A 74 -13.52 5.46 -4.59
C ILE A 74 -12.90 4.16 -5.10
N ILE A 75 -12.00 4.24 -6.10
CA ILE A 75 -11.31 3.09 -6.68
C ILE A 75 -10.47 2.38 -5.62
N GLY A 76 -9.72 3.14 -4.81
CA GLY A 76 -8.91 2.62 -3.72
C GLY A 76 -9.74 1.90 -2.67
N THR A 77 -10.85 2.50 -2.24
CA THR A 77 -11.76 1.90 -1.25
C THR A 77 -12.39 0.61 -1.79
N ALA A 78 -12.92 0.64 -3.02
CA ALA A 78 -13.51 -0.54 -3.66
C ALA A 78 -12.48 -1.68 -3.79
N TYR A 79 -11.24 -1.35 -4.17
CA TYR A 79 -10.18 -2.34 -4.27
C TYR A 79 -9.78 -2.92 -2.91
N LEU A 80 -9.68 -2.10 -1.86
CA LEU A 80 -9.37 -2.59 -0.52
C LEU A 80 -10.46 -3.52 0.03
N ILE A 81 -11.73 -3.20 -0.24
CA ILE A 81 -12.86 -4.09 0.09
C ILE A 81 -12.73 -5.41 -0.67
N TYR A 82 -12.47 -5.35 -1.98
CA TYR A 82 -12.24 -6.56 -2.79
C TYR A 82 -11.08 -7.41 -2.23
N LEU A 83 -9.95 -6.79 -1.88
CA LEU A 83 -8.79 -7.48 -1.34
C LEU A 83 -9.08 -8.11 0.04
N ALA A 84 -9.81 -7.40 0.91
CA ALA A 84 -10.25 -7.93 2.20
C ALA A 84 -11.16 -9.15 2.05
N ILE A 85 -12.15 -9.08 1.14
CA ILE A 85 -13.04 -10.22 0.84
C ILE A 85 -12.25 -11.40 0.28
N ARG A 86 -11.32 -11.16 -0.66
CA ARG A 86 -10.48 -12.21 -1.25
C ARG A 86 -9.62 -12.88 -0.19
N LEU A 87 -9.08 -12.12 0.77
CA LEU A 87 -8.29 -12.67 1.86
C LEU A 87 -9.13 -13.57 2.78
N ILE A 88 -10.28 -13.08 3.23
CA ILE A 88 -11.19 -13.85 4.09
C ILE A 88 -11.59 -15.14 3.39
N ARG A 89 -11.96 -15.08 2.10
CA ARG A 89 -12.27 -16.27 1.29
C ARG A 89 -11.09 -17.23 1.15
N SER A 90 -9.88 -16.72 0.94
CA SER A 90 -8.68 -17.56 0.84
C SER A 90 -8.32 -18.23 2.17
N GLY A 91 -8.57 -17.57 3.30
CA GLY A 91 -8.37 -18.14 4.63
C GLY A 91 -9.45 -19.16 5.01
N LEU A 92 -10.70 -18.93 4.61
CA LEU A 92 -11.82 -19.85 4.85
C LEU A 92 -11.75 -21.11 3.98
N ASN A 93 -11.26 -20.99 2.74
CA ASN A 93 -11.06 -22.11 1.82
C ASN A 93 -9.65 -22.71 1.92
N ALA A 94 -8.96 -22.57 3.06
CA ALA A 94 -7.63 -23.14 3.27
C ALA A 94 -7.70 -24.67 3.47
N GLN A 95 -8.22 -25.38 2.48
CA GLN A 95 -7.84 -26.76 2.16
C GLN A 95 -6.78 -26.62 1.08
N ASP A 96 -5.55 -26.96 1.45
CA ASP A 96 -4.35 -26.83 0.64
C ASP A 96 -4.09 -25.40 0.12
N LEU A 97 -3.49 -24.57 0.99
CA LEU A 97 -2.53 -23.58 0.52
C LEU A 97 -1.34 -24.35 -0.08
N ALA A 98 -1.54 -24.96 -1.25
CA ALA A 98 -0.45 -25.24 -2.16
C ALA A 98 0.09 -23.86 -2.55
N PHE A 99 1.04 -23.37 -1.75
CA PHE A 99 1.94 -22.31 -2.17
C PHE A 99 2.42 -22.73 -3.54
N THR A 100 1.96 -22.05 -4.59
CA THR A 100 2.29 -22.46 -5.95
C THR A 100 3.80 -22.51 -6.01
N SER A 101 4.30 -23.73 -6.15
CA SER A 101 5.71 -24.13 -6.17
C SER A 101 6.32 -23.69 -7.50
N GLY A 102 6.21 -22.40 -7.81
CA GLY A 102 7.04 -21.76 -8.80
C GLY A 102 8.40 -21.55 -8.16
N ASN A 103 9.39 -22.34 -8.57
CA ASN A 103 10.82 -22.24 -8.24
C ASN A 103 11.48 -20.89 -8.64
N ARG A 104 10.69 -19.82 -8.78
CA ARG A 104 11.17 -18.48 -9.13
C ARG A 104 11.46 -17.72 -7.85
N SER A 105 12.74 -17.63 -7.53
CA SER A 105 13.23 -16.69 -6.51
C SER A 105 12.78 -15.29 -6.91
N THR A 106 11.82 -14.75 -6.17
CA THR A 106 11.30 -13.40 -6.39
C THR A 106 12.40 -12.41 -6.04
N GLY A 107 12.85 -11.63 -7.01
CA GLY A 107 13.97 -10.71 -6.86
C GLY A 107 13.56 -9.36 -6.24
N ILE A 108 14.57 -8.51 -6.05
CA ILE A 108 14.40 -7.15 -5.53
C ILE A 108 13.48 -6.33 -6.45
N LYS A 109 13.62 -6.50 -7.77
CA LYS A 109 12.82 -5.78 -8.78
C LYS A 109 11.34 -6.14 -8.69
N GLU A 110 11.02 -7.42 -8.55
CA GLU A 110 9.64 -7.89 -8.42
C GLU A 110 9.02 -7.39 -7.11
N ALA A 111 9.75 -7.43 -6.00
CA ALA A 111 9.28 -6.90 -4.73
C ALA A 111 9.09 -5.37 -4.76
N TYR A 112 9.97 -4.65 -5.45
CA TYR A 112 9.86 -3.22 -5.70
C TYR A 112 8.60 -2.89 -6.51
N LEU A 113 8.43 -3.52 -7.67
CA LEU A 113 7.25 -3.29 -8.53
C LEU A 113 5.96 -3.69 -7.82
N ALA A 114 5.97 -4.80 -7.07
CA ALA A 114 4.82 -5.23 -6.27
C ALA A 114 4.45 -4.21 -5.19
N ASN A 115 5.41 -3.48 -4.63
CA ASN A 115 5.14 -2.41 -3.67
C ASN A 115 4.71 -1.11 -4.36
N VAL A 116 5.40 -0.66 -5.41
CA VAL A 116 5.10 0.57 -6.16
C VAL A 116 3.71 0.53 -6.77
N LEU A 117 3.30 -0.61 -7.31
CA LEU A 117 1.98 -0.80 -7.89
C LEU A 117 0.91 -1.17 -6.84
N ASN A 118 1.28 -1.26 -5.56
CA ASN A 118 0.35 -1.61 -4.51
C ASN A 118 -0.56 -0.41 -4.21
N ILE A 119 -1.78 -0.45 -4.72
CA ILE A 119 -2.79 0.59 -4.50
C ILE A 119 -3.04 0.86 -3.01
N LYS A 120 -2.86 -0.12 -2.11
CA LYS A 120 -2.93 0.10 -0.66
C LYS A 120 -1.81 1.00 -0.17
N ALA A 121 -0.58 0.80 -0.64
CA ALA A 121 0.55 1.65 -0.30
C ALA A 121 0.34 3.07 -0.87
N ILE A 122 -0.11 3.17 -2.13
CA ILE A 122 -0.44 4.45 -2.77
C ILE A 122 -1.49 5.23 -1.95
N MET A 123 -2.60 4.58 -1.57
CA MET A 123 -3.67 5.22 -0.80
C MET A 123 -3.21 5.68 0.59
N LEU A 124 -2.36 4.91 1.27
CA LEU A 124 -1.80 5.29 2.57
C LEU A 124 -1.05 6.63 2.45
N TYR A 125 -0.14 6.75 1.47
CA TYR A 125 0.63 7.97 1.28
C TYR A 125 -0.22 9.15 0.81
N LEU A 126 -1.20 8.92 -0.06
CA LEU A 126 -2.13 9.98 -0.49
C LEU A 126 -3.02 10.50 0.65
N THR A 127 -3.37 9.65 1.61
CA THR A 127 -4.27 10.00 2.72
C THR A 127 -3.54 10.63 3.90
N VAL A 128 -2.29 10.22 4.17
CA VAL A 128 -1.49 10.72 5.30
C VAL A 128 -0.99 12.14 5.06
N VAL A 129 -0.78 12.56 3.80
CA VAL A 129 -0.32 13.92 3.50
C VAL A 129 -1.39 14.93 3.94
N PRO A 130 -1.09 15.83 4.90
CA PRO A 130 -2.06 16.79 5.40
C PRO A 130 -2.62 17.66 4.27
N PRO A 131 -3.95 17.87 4.20
CA PRO A 131 -4.56 18.82 3.25
C PRO A 131 -4.05 20.26 3.41
N SER A 132 -3.40 20.56 4.52
CA SER A 132 -2.98 21.90 4.93
C SER A 132 -1.67 22.34 4.27
N GLN A 133 -1.66 22.44 2.93
CA GLN A 133 -0.93 23.47 2.16
C GLN A 133 -1.67 23.86 0.86
N ALA A 134 -2.84 23.26 0.56
CA ALA A 134 -3.61 23.58 -0.65
C ALA A 134 -4.53 24.81 -0.51
N VAL A 135 -4.79 25.29 0.71
CA VAL A 135 -5.75 26.39 0.97
C VAL A 135 -5.07 27.73 1.30
N ALA A 136 -3.76 27.75 1.58
CA ALA A 136 -3.06 28.99 1.93
C ALA A 136 -2.61 29.85 0.74
N GLN A 137 -2.51 29.29 -0.48
CA GLN A 137 -2.16 30.06 -1.69
C GLN A 137 -3.38 30.60 -2.47
N ALA A 138 -4.60 30.15 -2.15
CA ALA A 138 -5.82 30.67 -2.77
C ALA A 138 -6.46 31.85 -2.00
N ARG A 139 -5.89 32.26 -0.85
CA ARG A 139 -6.36 33.39 -0.02
C ARG A 139 -5.30 34.49 0.12
N GLY A 140 -4.41 34.61 -0.84
CA GLY A 140 -3.36 35.63 -0.90
C GLY A 140 -3.58 36.70 -1.95
N VAL A 141 -4.83 37.11 -2.20
CA VAL A 141 -5.28 38.34 -2.89
C VAL A 141 -6.75 38.45 -2.45
N ILE A 142 -7.21 39.32 -1.55
CA ILE A 142 -7.11 40.78 -1.38
C ILE A 142 -7.20 41.07 0.13
#